data_AF-A0A7Y9LDD2-F1
#
_entry.id   AF-A0A7Y9LDD2-F1
#
_cell.length_a   1.000
_cell.length_b   1.000
_cell.length_c   1.000
_cell.angle_alpha   90.00
_cell.angle_beta   90.00
_cell.angle_gamma   90.00
#
_symmetry.space_group_name_H-M   'P 1'
#
loop_
_entity.id
_entity.type
_entity.pdbx_description
1 polymer ?
#
loop_
_entity_poly.entity_id
_entity_poly.type
_entity_poly.pdbx_seq_one_letter_code
_entity_poly.pdbx_strand_id
1 'polypeptide(L)'
;MQELRGRLGRPLTLRKLWPVLAAALLTAAWIILPASPVIAATTEVGTPGELAAAFGKANGDGVVRLTADITVTATDEAIMVPAGREAVLDLTGHALTITGRDRGAGLGVPERASLIIRDSAGGGTLTAQGAPGGAGIGGGDNAGAGKITVESGTVSATGGTSGAAIGGGYLGGGGTIMITGGTVSAAGGEYGAGIGGGQGGASGMITINGGTVGARGGNRAAGLGGNVATPAGAIMINGGAVTATGGPAGAGIGGGIENPGGRIMINDGTVTATGGAESAGIGGGWNGAGGEVTIAGGTIAAMGGRTGAGIGGGTEGAGGTTMITGGTVTADGADFAAGIGGGNGTGGTAGTITINGGTVRATAQRGAGIGGGDLAAGGTVIIGAGADVTASSVTGSAIGAGAGSTGFGSLSNAGTVTIDSGTLLVPAGATLMNSGRLAGAGALAGAGTVQNTGVVSPTLTVAAGLSVLRNDYRFAFDPVPGNESAGTAR
;
A
#
# COMPACT_ATOMS: atom_id res chain seq x y z
N MET A 1 -61.79 -23.13 -27.74
CA MET A 1 -63.02 -22.68 -28.42
C MET A 1 -62.64 -21.61 -29.43
N GLN A 2 -63.33 -21.59 -30.57
CA GLN A 2 -63.59 -20.46 -31.49
C GLN A 2 -62.45 -19.45 -31.80
N GLU A 3 -62.14 -19.12 -33.06
CA GLU A 3 -62.55 -19.61 -34.40
C GLU A 3 -61.43 -19.13 -35.39
N LEU A 4 -61.40 -19.38 -36.70
CA LEU A 4 -62.43 -19.85 -37.62
C LEU A 4 -61.87 -20.90 -38.62
N ARG A 5 -61.93 -20.61 -39.92
CA ARG A 5 -61.60 -21.44 -41.11
C ARG A 5 -61.22 -20.46 -42.25
N GLY A 6 -60.55 -20.82 -43.34
CA GLY A 6 -60.14 -22.12 -43.88
C GLY A 6 -59.88 -22.01 -45.40
N ARG A 7 -60.09 -23.11 -46.17
CA ARG A 7 -59.71 -23.37 -47.59
C ARG A 7 -58.20 -23.68 -47.73
N LEU A 8 -57.69 -24.73 -48.39
CA LEU A 8 -58.15 -25.93 -49.13
C LEU A 8 -57.04 -27.03 -48.99
N GLY A 9 -57.19 -28.32 -49.35
CA GLY A 9 -58.35 -29.08 -49.82
C GLY A 9 -58.00 -30.45 -50.45
N ARG A 10 -58.03 -31.53 -49.64
CA ARG A 10 -57.82 -32.98 -49.97
C ARG A 10 -56.38 -33.46 -50.32
N PRO A 11 -56.05 -34.76 -50.08
CA PRO A 11 -54.68 -35.27 -50.13
C PRO A 11 -54.30 -35.86 -51.49
N LEU A 12 -53.01 -35.83 -51.83
CA LEU A 12 -52.44 -36.51 -53.00
C LEU A 12 -51.24 -37.37 -52.61
N THR A 13 -51.13 -38.52 -53.27
CA THR A 13 -50.42 -39.71 -52.79
C THR A 13 -48.97 -39.82 -53.28
N LEU A 14 -48.19 -40.60 -52.53
CA LEU A 14 -46.77 -40.86 -52.73
C LEU A 14 -46.43 -41.52 -54.08
N ARG A 15 -45.19 -41.26 -54.55
CA ARG A 15 -44.43 -41.88 -55.68
C ARG A 15 -44.60 -41.27 -57.09
N LYS A 16 -43.63 -40.43 -57.50
CA LYS A 16 -42.57 -40.83 -58.47
C LYS A 16 -41.52 -39.72 -58.73
N LEU A 17 -40.25 -40.13 -58.70
CA LEU A 17 -39.07 -39.61 -59.43
C LEU A 17 -38.42 -38.25 -59.04
N TRP A 18 -37.08 -38.29 -59.03
CA TRP A 18 -36.03 -37.35 -58.61
C TRP A 18 -35.74 -36.18 -59.59
N PRO A 19 -34.78 -35.25 -59.30
CA PRO A 19 -34.26 -34.72 -58.01
C PRO A 19 -34.15 -33.16 -57.99
N VAL A 20 -33.38 -32.64 -57.01
CA VAL A 20 -32.82 -31.28 -56.81
C VAL A 20 -33.53 -30.43 -55.74
N LEU A 21 -33.07 -30.56 -54.49
CA LEU A 21 -32.23 -29.52 -53.88
C LEU A 21 -31.53 -30.07 -52.62
N ALA A 22 -30.22 -29.87 -52.53
CA ALA A 22 -29.45 -30.22 -51.34
C ALA A 22 -29.33 -29.01 -50.41
N ALA A 23 -29.70 -29.17 -49.15
CA ALA A 23 -29.27 -28.33 -48.04
C ALA A 23 -29.31 -29.19 -46.77
N ALA A 24 -28.14 -29.49 -46.21
CA ALA A 24 -28.02 -30.40 -45.07
C ALA A 24 -28.33 -29.69 -43.74
N LEU A 25 -29.17 -30.32 -42.91
CA LEU A 25 -29.13 -30.09 -41.46
C LEU A 25 -28.44 -31.28 -40.80
N LEU A 26 -27.12 -31.17 -40.61
CA LEU A 26 -26.36 -32.07 -39.76
C LEU A 26 -26.28 -31.45 -38.36
N THR A 27 -27.16 -31.86 -37.44
CA THR A 27 -27.07 -31.45 -36.04
C THR A 27 -25.94 -32.20 -35.35
N ALA A 28 -24.72 -31.64 -35.39
CA ALA A 28 -23.61 -32.14 -34.60
C ALA A 28 -23.88 -31.89 -33.11
N ALA A 29 -24.20 -32.96 -32.37
CA ALA A 29 -24.25 -32.90 -30.91
C ALA A 29 -22.81 -32.79 -30.38
N TRP A 30 -22.40 -31.59 -30.00
CA TRP A 30 -21.13 -31.37 -29.29
C TRP A 30 -21.27 -31.92 -27.87
N ILE A 31 -20.82 -33.16 -27.66
CA ILE A 31 -20.57 -33.67 -26.32
C ILE A 31 -19.35 -32.93 -25.79
N ILE A 32 -19.59 -31.89 -24.99
CA ILE A 32 -18.55 -31.24 -24.19
C ILE A 32 -18.17 -32.23 -23.10
N LEU A 33 -17.18 -33.08 -23.39
CA LEU A 33 -16.44 -33.76 -22.34
C LEU A 33 -15.76 -32.66 -21.49
N PRO A 34 -15.93 -32.65 -20.14
CA PRO A 34 -15.12 -31.78 -19.32
C PRO A 34 -13.65 -32.12 -19.57
N ALA A 35 -12.82 -31.10 -19.81
CA ALA A 35 -11.39 -31.31 -19.91
C ALA A 35 -10.92 -31.96 -18.61
N SER A 36 -10.36 -33.17 -18.71
CA SER A 36 -9.71 -33.83 -17.57
C SER A 36 -8.68 -32.86 -16.98
N PRO A 37 -8.58 -32.74 -15.64
CA PRO A 37 -7.56 -31.90 -15.04
C PRO A 37 -6.20 -32.38 -15.52
N VAL A 38 -5.48 -31.50 -16.24
CA VAL A 38 -4.09 -31.75 -16.62
C VAL A 38 -3.29 -31.75 -15.33
N ILE A 39 -2.90 -32.94 -14.88
CA ILE A 39 -1.96 -33.07 -13.76
C ILE A 39 -0.63 -32.51 -14.28
N ALA A 40 -0.25 -31.33 -13.76
CA ALA A 40 1.00 -30.69 -14.09
C ALA A 40 2.17 -31.65 -13.81
N ALA A 41 3.09 -31.77 -14.78
CA ALA A 41 4.18 -32.74 -14.69
C ALA A 41 5.09 -32.40 -13.50
N THR A 42 5.26 -33.33 -12.56
CA THR A 42 6.15 -33.11 -11.40
C THR A 42 7.57 -33.57 -11.74
N THR A 43 8.54 -32.70 -11.53
CA THR A 43 9.97 -33.00 -11.54
C THR A 43 10.46 -32.98 -10.10
N GLU A 44 10.83 -34.14 -9.56
CA GLU A 44 11.43 -34.26 -8.25
C GLU A 44 12.93 -33.92 -8.30
N VAL A 45 13.42 -33.15 -7.34
CA VAL A 45 14.83 -32.74 -7.25
C VAL A 45 15.34 -32.86 -5.81
N GLY A 46 16.50 -33.49 -5.64
CA GLY A 46 17.15 -33.68 -4.34
C GLY A 46 18.56 -33.07 -4.25
N THR A 47 19.06 -32.48 -5.34
CA THR A 47 20.43 -31.92 -5.43
C THR A 47 20.46 -30.57 -6.15
N PRO A 48 21.50 -29.74 -5.93
CA PRO A 48 21.68 -28.46 -6.65
C PRO A 48 21.64 -28.58 -8.18
N GLY A 49 22.28 -29.61 -8.74
CA GLY A 49 22.34 -29.82 -10.19
C GLY A 49 21.00 -30.25 -10.79
N GLU A 50 20.23 -31.08 -10.09
CA GLU A 50 18.86 -31.43 -10.50
C GLU A 50 17.94 -30.20 -10.47
N LEU A 51 18.05 -29.38 -9.41
CA LEU A 51 17.30 -28.14 -9.28
C LEU A 51 17.61 -27.16 -10.42
N ALA A 52 18.89 -26.94 -10.74
CA ALA A 52 19.32 -26.10 -11.85
C ALA A 52 18.78 -26.61 -13.20
N ALA A 53 18.94 -27.91 -13.46
CA ALA A 53 18.48 -28.56 -14.68
C ALA A 53 16.95 -28.56 -14.84
N ALA A 54 16.20 -28.62 -13.74
CA ALA A 54 14.74 -28.51 -13.72
C ALA A 54 14.29 -27.07 -14.02
N PHE A 55 14.89 -26.07 -13.36
CA PHE A 55 14.60 -24.66 -13.61
C PHE A 55 14.93 -24.23 -15.05
N GLY A 56 16.09 -24.64 -15.58
CA GLY A 56 16.50 -24.35 -16.96
C GLY A 56 15.60 -24.97 -18.05
N LYS A 57 14.75 -25.94 -17.68
CA LYS A 57 13.76 -26.58 -18.58
C LYS A 57 12.32 -26.18 -18.28
N ALA A 58 12.07 -25.39 -17.23
CA ALA A 58 10.73 -25.00 -16.83
C ALA A 58 9.97 -24.28 -17.95
N ASN A 59 8.66 -24.53 -18.05
CA ASN A 59 7.84 -24.02 -19.14
C ASN A 59 6.39 -23.67 -18.76
N GLY A 60 6.05 -23.69 -17.46
CA GLY A 60 4.69 -23.48 -16.94
C GLY A 60 3.83 -24.75 -16.81
N ASP A 61 4.16 -25.84 -17.50
CA ASP A 61 3.32 -27.05 -17.54
C ASP A 61 3.58 -28.02 -16.36
N GLY A 62 4.44 -27.64 -15.41
CA GLY A 62 5.00 -28.55 -14.42
C GLY A 62 5.47 -27.90 -13.12
N VAL A 63 5.76 -28.76 -12.14
CA VAL A 63 6.13 -28.42 -10.77
C VAL A 63 7.54 -28.96 -10.49
N VAL A 64 8.45 -28.11 -10.03
CA VAL A 64 9.74 -28.51 -9.47
C VAL A 64 9.53 -28.73 -7.98
N ARG A 65 9.58 -29.99 -7.54
CA ARG A 65 9.30 -30.41 -6.16
C ARG A 65 10.57 -30.85 -5.46
N LEU A 66 10.83 -30.32 -4.27
CA LEU A 66 11.95 -30.76 -3.44
C LEU A 66 11.67 -32.13 -2.81
N THR A 67 12.69 -32.99 -2.77
CA THR A 67 12.65 -34.28 -2.06
C THR A 67 13.70 -34.38 -0.93
N ALA A 68 14.50 -33.34 -0.77
CA ALA A 68 15.50 -33.17 0.27
C ALA A 68 15.75 -31.67 0.49
N ASP A 69 16.46 -31.35 1.58
CA ASP A 69 17.00 -30.01 1.78
C ASP A 69 18.17 -29.78 0.82
N ILE A 70 18.20 -28.62 0.16
CA ILE A 70 19.19 -28.29 -0.87
C ILE A 70 19.91 -26.99 -0.49
N THR A 71 21.23 -27.00 -0.58
CA THR A 71 22.07 -25.79 -0.48
C THR A 71 22.83 -25.59 -1.79
N VAL A 72 22.58 -24.47 -2.45
CA VAL A 72 23.24 -24.02 -3.67
C VAL A 72 24.18 -22.87 -3.31
N THR A 73 25.45 -23.04 -3.63
CA THR A 73 26.53 -22.09 -3.33
C THR A 73 26.88 -21.24 -4.56
N ALA A 74 27.62 -20.14 -4.35
CA ALA A 74 28.10 -19.30 -5.45
C ALA A 74 29.04 -20.03 -6.45
N THR A 75 29.53 -21.23 -6.11
CA THR A 75 30.34 -22.07 -7.02
C THR A 75 29.53 -23.04 -7.87
N ASP A 76 28.27 -23.28 -7.53
CA ASP A 76 27.36 -24.17 -8.26
C ASP A 76 26.81 -23.50 -9.54
N GLU A 77 25.92 -24.20 -10.25
CA GLU A 77 25.15 -23.63 -11.37
C GLU A 77 24.05 -22.70 -10.84
N ALA A 78 23.82 -21.57 -11.52
CA ALA A 78 22.84 -20.58 -11.08
C ALA A 78 21.40 -21.09 -11.28
N ILE A 79 20.58 -21.04 -10.22
CA ILE A 79 19.16 -21.40 -10.31
C ILE A 79 18.40 -20.25 -10.95
N MET A 80 17.94 -20.43 -12.19
CA MET A 80 17.36 -19.36 -13.00
C MET A 80 16.21 -19.87 -13.88
N VAL A 81 15.08 -19.16 -13.85
CA VAL A 81 13.98 -19.37 -14.80
C VAL A 81 14.36 -18.69 -16.14
N PRO A 82 14.35 -19.39 -17.29
CA PRO A 82 14.66 -18.76 -18.57
C PRO A 82 13.63 -17.67 -18.94
N ALA A 83 14.08 -16.62 -19.64
CA ALA A 83 13.18 -15.56 -20.10
C ALA A 83 12.07 -16.12 -21.02
N GLY A 84 10.83 -15.72 -20.78
CA GLY A 84 9.65 -16.23 -21.49
C GLY A 84 9.15 -17.60 -20.99
N ARG A 85 9.65 -18.09 -19.85
CA ARG A 85 9.20 -19.32 -19.19
C ARG A 85 8.61 -19.06 -17.80
N GLU A 86 7.85 -20.02 -17.30
CA GLU A 86 7.36 -20.05 -15.92
C GLU A 86 7.87 -21.29 -15.18
N ALA A 87 8.24 -21.13 -13.91
CA ALA A 87 8.57 -22.21 -13.00
C ALA A 87 7.66 -22.18 -11.77
N VAL A 88 7.21 -23.37 -11.33
CA VAL A 88 6.46 -23.54 -10.09
C VAL A 88 7.34 -24.35 -9.14
N LEU A 89 7.87 -23.70 -8.10
CA LEU A 89 8.65 -24.32 -7.04
C LEU A 89 7.72 -24.75 -5.90
N ASP A 90 7.79 -26.03 -5.53
CA ASP A 90 7.10 -26.61 -4.39
C ASP A 90 8.14 -27.08 -3.36
N LEU A 91 8.23 -26.37 -2.23
CA LEU A 91 9.21 -26.62 -1.18
C LEU A 91 8.94 -27.90 -0.39
N THR A 92 7.69 -28.39 -0.36
CA THR A 92 7.30 -29.66 0.29
C THR A 92 7.90 -29.90 1.69
N GLY A 93 7.92 -28.88 2.54
CA GLY A 93 8.47 -28.96 3.90
C GLY A 93 10.01 -28.89 4.00
N HIS A 94 10.73 -28.81 2.89
CA HIS A 94 12.20 -28.78 2.84
C HIS A 94 12.79 -27.37 2.89
N ALA A 95 14.08 -27.31 3.26
CA ALA A 95 14.88 -26.10 3.22
C ALA A 95 15.67 -25.98 1.91
N LEU A 96 15.48 -24.87 1.19
CA LEU A 96 16.26 -24.50 0.02
C LEU A 96 17.05 -23.21 0.32
N THR A 97 18.37 -23.32 0.39
CA THR A 97 19.28 -22.16 0.53
C THR A 97 20.00 -21.94 -0.79
N ILE A 98 20.02 -20.70 -1.29
CA ILE A 98 20.68 -20.32 -2.53
C ILE A 98 21.50 -19.04 -2.32
N THR A 99 22.80 -19.13 -2.55
CA THR A 99 23.69 -17.97 -2.66
C THR A 99 23.94 -17.67 -4.13
N GLY A 100 23.65 -16.44 -4.55
CA GLY A 100 23.82 -15.96 -5.90
C GLY A 100 25.26 -16.08 -6.37
N ARG A 101 25.41 -16.46 -7.64
CA ARG A 101 26.70 -16.63 -8.30
C ARG A 101 27.13 -15.35 -9.02
N ASP A 102 28.42 -15.04 -8.98
CA ASP A 102 29.07 -13.94 -9.72
C ASP A 102 28.44 -12.55 -9.44
N ARG A 103 27.49 -12.10 -10.28
CA ARG A 103 26.65 -10.91 -10.06
C ARG A 103 25.15 -11.18 -10.25
N GLY A 104 24.78 -12.45 -10.21
CA GLY A 104 23.41 -12.93 -10.37
C GLY A 104 22.58 -12.75 -9.10
N ALA A 105 21.27 -12.89 -9.28
CA ALA A 105 20.37 -13.06 -8.14
C ALA A 105 20.69 -14.36 -7.39
N GLY A 106 20.18 -14.50 -6.16
CA GLY A 106 20.12 -15.79 -5.48
C GLY A 106 19.26 -16.75 -6.31
N LEU A 107 17.98 -16.43 -6.46
CA LEU A 107 17.06 -17.13 -7.35
C LEU A 107 16.71 -16.26 -8.57
N GLY A 108 17.21 -16.63 -9.75
CA GLY A 108 17.06 -15.86 -10.98
C GLY A 108 15.65 -15.91 -11.57
N VAL A 109 14.99 -14.75 -11.63
CA VAL A 109 13.72 -14.54 -12.34
C VAL A 109 13.85 -13.26 -13.17
N PRO A 110 14.54 -13.32 -14.33
CA PRO A 110 14.78 -12.14 -15.17
C PRO A 110 13.48 -11.61 -15.81
N GLU A 111 13.55 -10.45 -16.45
CA GLU A 111 12.46 -9.93 -17.26
C GLU A 111 11.83 -11.00 -18.18
N ARG A 112 10.50 -10.98 -18.26
CA ARG A 112 9.67 -11.96 -19.00
C ARG A 112 9.70 -13.41 -18.47
N ALA A 113 10.46 -13.74 -17.43
CA ALA A 113 10.27 -14.99 -16.71
C ALA A 113 9.13 -14.87 -15.68
N SER A 114 8.66 -16.01 -15.17
CA SER A 114 7.68 -16.10 -14.08
C SER A 114 8.09 -17.17 -13.07
N LEU A 115 7.93 -16.88 -11.79
CA LEU A 115 8.16 -17.82 -10.69
C LEU A 115 6.95 -17.83 -9.77
N ILE A 116 6.50 -19.03 -9.42
CA ILE A 116 5.53 -19.28 -8.36
C ILE A 116 6.23 -20.11 -7.28
N ILE A 117 6.24 -19.62 -6.04
CA ILE A 117 6.79 -20.31 -4.86
C ILE A 117 5.64 -20.74 -3.98
N ARG A 118 5.61 -22.03 -3.64
CA ARG A 118 4.70 -22.59 -2.64
C ARG A 118 5.37 -23.67 -1.81
N ASP A 119 4.66 -24.09 -0.79
CA ASP A 119 4.97 -25.22 0.06
C ASP A 119 3.67 -26.00 0.29
N SER A 120 3.56 -27.18 -0.34
CA SER A 120 2.35 -28.01 -0.26
C SER A 120 2.29 -28.92 0.97
N ALA A 121 3.40 -29.09 1.71
CA ALA A 121 3.45 -29.95 2.89
C ALA A 121 3.48 -29.16 4.21
N GLY A 122 4.00 -27.93 4.19
CA GLY A 122 4.14 -27.08 5.36
C GLY A 122 5.52 -27.20 6.01
N GLY A 123 6.04 -26.07 6.49
CA GLY A 123 7.35 -25.97 7.15
C GLY A 123 8.53 -25.69 6.21
N GLY A 124 8.29 -25.66 4.90
CA GLY A 124 9.32 -25.41 3.88
C GLY A 124 9.86 -23.99 3.94
N THR A 125 11.16 -23.87 3.68
CA THR A 125 11.88 -22.58 3.74
C THR A 125 12.69 -22.34 2.46
N LEU A 126 12.66 -21.11 1.97
CA LEU A 126 13.53 -20.62 0.89
C LEU A 126 14.39 -19.48 1.44
N THR A 127 15.70 -19.64 1.48
CA THR A 127 16.66 -18.57 1.78
C THR A 127 17.43 -18.22 0.52
N ALA A 128 17.25 -17.01 -0.02
CA ALA A 128 17.86 -16.59 -1.27
C ALA A 128 18.66 -15.28 -1.10
N GLN A 129 19.96 -15.35 -1.31
CA GLN A 129 20.89 -14.22 -1.16
C GLN A 129 21.46 -13.82 -2.52
N GLY A 130 21.32 -12.55 -2.90
CA GLY A 130 21.94 -12.01 -4.12
C GLY A 130 23.46 -11.87 -4.00
N ALA A 131 24.16 -12.10 -5.12
CA ALA A 131 25.55 -11.67 -5.27
C ALA A 131 25.62 -10.14 -5.39
N PRO A 132 26.80 -9.48 -5.32
CA PRO A 132 26.91 -8.04 -5.53
C PRO A 132 26.26 -7.59 -6.85
N GLY A 133 25.32 -6.64 -6.78
CA GLY A 133 24.49 -6.19 -7.89
C GLY A 133 23.22 -7.02 -8.14
N GLY A 134 23.11 -8.25 -7.62
CA GLY A 134 21.97 -9.13 -7.80
C GLY A 134 20.93 -9.08 -6.68
N ALA A 135 19.68 -9.39 -7.03
CA ALA A 135 18.59 -9.50 -6.06
C ALA A 135 18.65 -10.79 -5.23
N GLY A 136 17.93 -10.86 -4.10
CA GLY A 136 17.71 -12.14 -3.43
C GLY A 136 16.92 -13.10 -4.32
N ILE A 137 15.77 -12.65 -4.80
CA ILE A 137 14.92 -13.34 -5.79
C ILE A 137 14.56 -12.35 -6.90
N GLY A 138 14.93 -12.63 -8.14
CA GLY A 138 14.62 -11.79 -9.30
C GLY A 138 15.80 -11.52 -10.23
N GLY A 139 16.09 -10.24 -10.46
CA GLY A 139 17.09 -9.78 -11.44
C GLY A 139 18.54 -9.85 -10.93
N GLY A 140 19.48 -10.17 -11.82
CA GLY A 140 20.91 -9.96 -11.58
C GLY A 140 21.35 -8.51 -11.82
N ASP A 141 22.64 -8.24 -11.69
CA ASP A 141 23.27 -6.96 -12.04
C ASP A 141 22.93 -6.52 -13.47
N ASN A 142 22.42 -5.29 -13.62
CA ASN A 142 21.88 -4.71 -14.86
C ASN A 142 20.67 -5.45 -15.47
N ALA A 143 19.92 -6.24 -14.68
CA ALA A 143 18.75 -6.97 -15.13
C ALA A 143 17.52 -6.74 -14.25
N GLY A 144 16.38 -6.41 -14.89
CA GLY A 144 15.09 -6.37 -14.22
C GLY A 144 14.55 -7.76 -13.89
N ALA A 145 13.58 -7.80 -12.98
CA ALA A 145 12.84 -9.00 -12.62
C ALA A 145 11.61 -9.24 -13.50
N GLY A 146 11.22 -10.50 -13.59
CA GLY A 146 9.97 -10.95 -14.20
C GLY A 146 8.78 -10.87 -13.25
N LYS A 147 7.90 -11.87 -13.32
CA LYS A 147 6.80 -12.07 -12.36
C LYS A 147 7.27 -12.97 -11.22
N ILE A 148 7.05 -12.57 -9.97
CA ILE A 148 7.37 -13.36 -8.78
C ILE A 148 6.10 -13.48 -7.94
N THR A 149 5.68 -14.71 -7.65
CA THR A 149 4.48 -15.01 -6.85
C THR A 149 4.86 -15.88 -5.64
N VAL A 150 4.47 -15.48 -4.44
CA VAL A 150 4.61 -16.30 -3.22
C VAL A 150 3.22 -16.68 -2.71
N GLU A 151 2.92 -17.99 -2.74
CA GLU A 151 1.64 -18.55 -2.32
C GLU A 151 1.66 -19.09 -0.88
N SER A 152 2.75 -19.77 -0.50
CA SER A 152 2.95 -20.32 0.85
C SER A 152 4.43 -20.62 1.13
N GLY A 153 4.73 -21.16 2.31
CA GLY A 153 6.09 -21.40 2.80
C GLY A 153 6.70 -20.18 3.51
N THR A 154 7.95 -20.32 3.95
CA THR A 154 8.73 -19.20 4.53
C THR A 154 9.82 -18.77 3.57
N VAL A 155 9.77 -17.54 3.07
CA VAL A 155 10.74 -16.96 2.13
C VAL A 155 11.57 -15.88 2.82
N SER A 156 12.88 -16.10 2.92
CA SER A 156 13.87 -15.13 3.38
C SER A 156 14.73 -14.70 2.19
N ALA A 157 14.64 -13.44 1.79
CA ALA A 157 15.37 -12.89 0.65
C ALA A 157 16.26 -11.73 1.09
N THR A 158 17.51 -11.73 0.62
CA THR A 158 18.50 -10.68 0.91
C THR A 158 19.13 -10.21 -0.39
N GLY A 159 19.05 -8.93 -0.71
CA GLY A 159 19.74 -8.35 -1.86
C GLY A 159 21.24 -8.27 -1.63
N GLY A 160 22.04 -8.49 -2.69
CA GLY A 160 23.43 -8.05 -2.68
C GLY A 160 23.50 -6.52 -2.79
N THR A 161 24.70 -5.92 -2.66
CA THR A 161 24.91 -4.47 -2.83
C THR A 161 24.17 -3.94 -4.08
N SER A 162 23.38 -2.88 -3.93
CA SER A 162 22.55 -2.27 -4.98
C SER A 162 21.37 -3.10 -5.51
N GLY A 163 21.20 -4.36 -5.11
CA GLY A 163 20.07 -5.22 -5.48
C GLY A 163 18.92 -5.19 -4.46
N ALA A 164 17.68 -5.36 -4.92
CA ALA A 164 16.53 -5.55 -4.05
C ALA A 164 16.55 -6.94 -3.37
N ALA A 165 15.82 -7.15 -2.28
CA ALA A 165 15.65 -8.51 -1.77
C ALA A 165 14.74 -9.33 -2.67
N ILE A 166 13.57 -8.81 -3.02
CA ILE A 166 12.69 -9.40 -4.04
C ILE A 166 12.45 -8.36 -5.14
N GLY A 167 12.80 -8.71 -6.37
CA GLY A 167 12.69 -7.86 -7.56
C GLY A 167 14.04 -7.63 -8.24
N GLY A 168 14.35 -6.39 -8.60
CA GLY A 168 15.44 -6.09 -9.55
C GLY A 168 16.84 -6.07 -8.93
N GLY A 169 17.86 -6.35 -9.75
CA GLY A 169 19.26 -6.07 -9.41
C GLY A 169 19.61 -4.59 -9.61
N TYR A 170 20.90 -4.24 -9.52
CA TYR A 170 21.40 -2.90 -9.82
C TYR A 170 20.99 -2.48 -11.24
N LEU A 171 20.45 -1.26 -11.39
CA LEU A 171 19.82 -0.73 -12.61
C LEU A 171 18.65 -1.57 -13.16
N GLY A 172 18.21 -2.61 -12.43
CA GLY A 172 17.16 -3.54 -12.81
C GLY A 172 15.80 -3.20 -12.20
N GLY A 173 14.75 -3.20 -13.03
CA GLY A 173 13.38 -2.97 -12.56
C GLY A 173 12.83 -4.09 -11.66
N GLY A 174 11.93 -3.77 -10.73
CA GLY A 174 11.35 -4.72 -9.76
C GLY A 174 10.36 -5.74 -10.32
N GLY A 175 9.96 -5.62 -11.60
CA GLY A 175 9.06 -6.58 -12.24
C GLY A 175 7.62 -6.51 -11.71
N THR A 176 6.97 -7.66 -11.56
CA THR A 176 5.63 -7.79 -10.93
C THR A 176 5.70 -8.76 -9.77
N ILE A 177 5.51 -8.27 -8.55
CA ILE A 177 5.66 -9.03 -7.32
C ILE A 177 4.29 -9.19 -6.66
N MET A 178 3.90 -10.44 -6.41
CA MET A 178 2.63 -10.83 -5.83
C MET A 178 2.87 -11.72 -4.61
N ILE A 179 2.33 -11.35 -3.44
CA ILE A 179 2.34 -12.20 -2.25
C ILE A 179 0.89 -12.50 -1.87
N THR A 180 0.47 -13.76 -1.97
CA THR A 180 -0.88 -14.20 -1.60
C THR A 180 -0.93 -14.93 -0.27
N GLY A 181 0.21 -15.44 0.20
CA GLY A 181 0.32 -16.12 1.49
C GLY A 181 1.76 -16.36 1.93
N GLY A 182 1.93 -17.24 2.93
CA GLY A 182 3.23 -17.56 3.52
C GLY A 182 3.78 -16.47 4.45
N THR A 183 5.06 -16.63 4.81
CA THR A 183 5.84 -15.66 5.58
C THR A 183 7.00 -15.18 4.74
N VAL A 184 7.08 -13.88 4.46
CA VAL A 184 8.11 -13.27 3.62
C VAL A 184 8.94 -12.29 4.46
N SER A 185 10.26 -12.45 4.46
CA SER A 185 11.24 -11.54 5.04
C SER A 185 12.19 -11.07 3.94
N ALA A 186 12.12 -9.80 3.57
CA ALA A 186 12.86 -9.23 2.45
C ALA A 186 13.75 -8.06 2.91
N ALA A 187 15.08 -8.23 2.85
CA ALA A 187 16.07 -7.20 3.21
C ALA A 187 16.87 -6.74 1.98
N GLY A 188 16.63 -5.51 1.51
CA GLY A 188 17.37 -4.93 0.39
C GLY A 188 18.86 -4.77 0.72
N GLY A 189 19.72 -4.92 -0.30
CA GLY A 189 21.12 -4.54 -0.17
C GLY A 189 21.26 -3.02 -0.11
N GLU A 190 22.48 -2.51 0.11
CA GLU A 190 22.76 -1.06 0.10
C GLU A 190 22.14 -0.39 -1.14
N TYR A 191 21.31 0.65 -0.98
CA TYR A 191 20.54 1.32 -2.07
C TYR A 191 19.42 0.52 -2.76
N GLY A 192 19.22 -0.76 -2.45
CA GLY A 192 18.13 -1.59 -2.96
C GLY A 192 16.89 -1.59 -2.04
N ALA A 193 15.69 -1.67 -2.64
CA ALA A 193 14.44 -1.81 -1.88
C ALA A 193 14.35 -3.19 -1.18
N GLY A 194 13.55 -3.30 -0.12
CA GLY A 194 13.21 -4.60 0.45
C GLY A 194 12.46 -5.44 -0.57
N ILE A 195 11.33 -4.91 -1.05
CA ILE A 195 10.59 -5.45 -2.19
C ILE A 195 10.43 -4.31 -3.21
N GLY A 196 10.89 -4.53 -4.45
CA GLY A 196 10.87 -3.52 -5.51
C GLY A 196 12.08 -3.58 -6.44
N GLY A 197 12.57 -2.43 -6.88
CA GLY A 197 13.73 -2.32 -7.78
C GLY A 197 15.05 -2.22 -7.04
N GLY A 198 16.13 -2.71 -7.63
CA GLY A 198 17.48 -2.35 -7.21
C GLY A 198 17.81 -0.91 -7.62
N GLN A 199 18.90 -0.36 -7.08
CA GLN A 199 19.29 1.04 -7.27
C GLN A 199 19.24 1.47 -8.75
N GLY A 200 18.51 2.54 -9.06
CA GLY A 200 18.37 3.09 -10.41
C GLY A 200 17.41 2.32 -11.35
N GLY A 201 16.86 1.18 -10.92
CA GLY A 201 15.82 0.45 -11.66
C GLY A 201 14.43 0.71 -11.08
N ALA A 202 13.42 0.93 -11.93
CA ALA A 202 12.06 1.27 -11.48
C ALA A 202 11.43 0.18 -10.59
N SER A 203 10.69 0.54 -9.55
CA SER A 203 10.20 -0.40 -8.52
C SER A 203 9.31 -1.56 -9.01
N GLY A 204 8.72 -1.46 -10.20
CA GLY A 204 7.74 -2.43 -10.67
C GLY A 204 6.36 -2.29 -10.01
N MET A 205 5.56 -3.35 -10.03
CA MET A 205 4.27 -3.45 -9.36
C MET A 205 4.37 -4.40 -8.16
N ILE A 206 3.91 -3.97 -7.00
CA ILE A 206 3.90 -4.77 -5.77
C ILE A 206 2.45 -4.96 -5.33
N THR A 207 2.01 -6.20 -5.16
CA THR A 207 0.68 -6.53 -4.62
C THR A 207 0.80 -7.54 -3.49
N ILE A 208 0.19 -7.24 -2.34
CA ILE A 208 0.11 -8.12 -1.18
C ILE A 208 -1.37 -8.41 -0.92
N ASN A 209 -1.79 -9.65 -1.14
CA ASN A 209 -3.16 -10.12 -0.87
C ASN A 209 -3.28 -10.85 0.47
N GLY A 210 -2.17 -11.28 1.08
CA GLY A 210 -2.18 -12.06 2.31
C GLY A 210 -0.78 -12.40 2.80
N GLY A 211 -0.71 -13.28 3.79
CA GLY A 211 0.54 -13.70 4.44
C GLY A 211 1.05 -12.71 5.49
N THR A 212 2.28 -12.97 5.98
CA THR A 212 3.04 -12.05 6.84
C THR A 212 4.25 -11.56 6.07
N VAL A 213 4.38 -10.24 5.85
CA VAL A 213 5.41 -9.63 5.00
C VAL A 213 6.22 -8.62 5.81
N GLY A 214 7.45 -8.98 6.16
CA GLY A 214 8.46 -8.06 6.67
C GLY A 214 9.37 -7.58 5.53
N ALA A 215 9.41 -6.27 5.27
CA ALA A 215 10.26 -5.70 4.21
C ALA A 215 11.12 -4.55 4.76
N ARG A 216 12.43 -4.61 4.49
CA ARG A 216 13.41 -3.61 4.96
C ARG A 216 14.23 -3.08 3.79
N GLY A 217 14.21 -1.77 3.60
CA GLY A 217 15.04 -1.11 2.60
C GLY A 217 16.50 -1.03 3.03
N GLY A 218 17.41 -1.10 2.06
CA GLY A 218 18.80 -0.71 2.28
C GLY A 218 18.94 0.82 2.46
N ASN A 219 20.17 1.29 2.63
CA ASN A 219 20.46 2.72 2.73
C ASN A 219 19.75 3.52 1.62
N ARG A 220 18.98 4.56 1.97
CA ARG A 220 18.22 5.44 1.05
C ARG A 220 17.11 4.77 0.23
N ALA A 221 16.73 3.54 0.52
CA ALA A 221 15.67 2.81 -0.18
C ALA A 221 14.48 2.48 0.75
N ALA A 222 13.32 2.25 0.14
CA ALA A 222 12.10 1.94 0.87
C ALA A 222 12.03 0.47 1.31
N GLY A 223 11.23 0.19 2.34
CA GLY A 223 10.85 -1.17 2.70
C GLY A 223 10.08 -1.84 1.56
N LEU A 224 8.98 -1.21 1.14
CA LEU A 224 8.22 -1.55 -0.06
C LEU A 224 8.29 -0.38 -1.06
N GLY A 225 8.79 -0.62 -2.28
CA GLY A 225 8.72 0.32 -3.39
C GLY A 225 10.06 0.85 -3.90
N GLY A 226 10.28 2.15 -3.68
CA GLY A 226 11.32 2.98 -4.30
C GLY A 226 12.74 2.70 -3.81
N ASN A 227 13.69 3.09 -4.65
CA ASN A 227 15.13 3.03 -4.38
C ASN A 227 15.78 4.38 -4.68
N VAL A 228 17.11 4.43 -4.66
CA VAL A 228 17.85 5.64 -5.07
C VAL A 228 17.69 5.86 -6.57
N ALA A 229 17.26 7.08 -6.93
CA ALA A 229 17.07 7.60 -8.29
C ALA A 229 15.81 7.16 -9.06
N THR A 230 14.89 6.36 -8.49
CA THR A 230 13.59 6.10 -9.14
C THR A 230 12.39 6.21 -8.18
N PRO A 231 11.26 6.80 -8.63
CA PRO A 231 10.02 6.84 -7.86
C PRO A 231 9.49 5.45 -7.55
N ALA A 232 8.71 5.34 -6.47
CA ALA A 232 7.96 4.12 -6.20
C ALA A 232 6.95 3.82 -7.32
N GLY A 233 6.80 2.53 -7.63
CA GLY A 233 5.78 2.03 -8.54
C GLY A 233 4.40 1.97 -7.90
N ALA A 234 3.52 1.14 -8.46
CA ALA A 234 2.21 0.89 -7.86
C ALA A 234 2.34 -0.14 -6.73
N ILE A 235 1.91 0.24 -5.52
CA ILE A 235 1.88 -0.62 -4.33
C ILE A 235 0.41 -0.82 -3.92
N MET A 236 -0.03 -2.07 -3.86
CA MET A 236 -1.40 -2.43 -3.48
C MET A 236 -1.39 -3.47 -2.36
N ILE A 237 -2.02 -3.17 -1.23
CA ILE A 237 -2.17 -4.07 -0.08
C ILE A 237 -3.66 -4.35 0.10
N ASN A 238 -4.06 -5.60 -0.16
CA ASN A 238 -5.43 -6.08 -0.06
C ASN A 238 -5.68 -6.94 1.19
N GLY A 239 -4.63 -7.21 1.99
CA GLY A 239 -4.73 -8.01 3.21
C GLY A 239 -3.36 -8.45 3.74
N GLY A 240 -3.39 -9.30 4.77
CA GLY A 240 -2.20 -9.80 5.44
C GLY A 240 -1.68 -8.91 6.57
N ALA A 241 -0.52 -9.30 7.13
CA ALA A 241 0.21 -8.54 8.13
C ALA A 241 1.51 -8.00 7.51
N VAL A 242 1.58 -6.71 7.26
CA VAL A 242 2.70 -6.05 6.57
C VAL A 242 3.48 -5.19 7.56
N THR A 243 4.78 -5.41 7.66
CA THR A 243 5.72 -4.54 8.40
C THR A 243 6.79 -4.05 7.43
N ALA A 244 6.76 -2.78 7.09
CA ALA A 244 7.64 -2.17 6.12
C ALA A 244 8.51 -1.08 6.76
N THR A 245 9.83 -1.23 6.70
CA THR A 245 10.79 -0.29 7.31
C THR A 245 11.72 0.26 6.25
N GLY A 246 11.76 1.58 6.11
CA GLY A 246 12.72 2.25 5.23
C GLY A 246 14.14 2.17 5.79
N GLY A 247 15.14 2.18 4.90
CA GLY A 247 16.50 2.49 5.33
C GLY A 247 16.65 3.97 5.69
N PRO A 248 17.85 4.40 6.17
CA PRO A 248 18.15 5.83 6.35
C PRO A 248 17.77 6.65 5.10
N ALA A 249 16.98 7.71 5.26
CA ALA A 249 16.39 8.52 4.18
C ALA A 249 15.45 7.82 3.15
N GLY A 250 14.94 6.61 3.43
CA GLY A 250 13.88 5.95 2.65
C GLY A 250 12.56 5.79 3.43
N ALA A 251 11.42 5.73 2.72
CA ALA A 251 10.10 5.54 3.34
C ALA A 251 9.87 4.09 3.81
N GLY A 252 8.93 3.87 4.74
CA GLY A 252 8.45 2.52 5.06
C GLY A 252 7.81 1.87 3.84
N ILE A 253 6.76 2.51 3.33
CA ILE A 253 6.09 2.17 2.07
C ILE A 253 6.11 3.40 1.17
N GLY A 254 6.64 3.27 -0.05
CA GLY A 254 6.72 4.37 -1.01
C GLY A 254 8.16 4.63 -1.48
N GLY A 255 8.61 5.88 -1.44
CA GLY A 255 9.81 6.35 -2.12
C GLY A 255 11.14 6.10 -1.40
N GLY A 256 12.21 5.97 -2.19
CA GLY A 256 13.58 6.15 -1.69
C GLY A 256 13.93 7.64 -1.53
N ILE A 257 15.20 7.93 -1.23
CA ILE A 257 15.72 9.32 -1.18
C ILE A 257 15.38 10.10 -2.46
N GLU A 258 15.04 11.37 -2.30
CA GLU A 258 14.68 12.33 -3.36
C GLU A 258 13.51 11.90 -4.26
N ASN A 259 12.80 10.84 -3.89
CA ASN A 259 11.78 10.20 -4.72
C ASN A 259 10.41 10.17 -4.05
N PRO A 260 9.33 10.45 -4.79
CA PRO A 260 8.00 10.50 -4.22
C PRO A 260 7.43 9.10 -3.93
N GLY A 261 6.40 9.05 -3.09
CA GLY A 261 5.74 7.81 -2.63
C GLY A 261 5.05 6.97 -3.70
N GLY A 262 4.94 7.46 -4.95
CA GLY A 262 4.25 6.75 -6.03
C GLY A 262 2.74 6.69 -5.82
N ARG A 263 2.12 5.57 -6.20
CA ARG A 263 0.71 5.25 -5.90
C ARG A 263 0.64 4.12 -4.90
N ILE A 264 0.06 4.40 -3.74
CA ILE A 264 -0.09 3.47 -2.63
C ILE A 264 -1.59 3.29 -2.36
N MET A 265 -2.08 2.05 -2.48
CA MET A 265 -3.47 1.68 -2.20
C MET A 265 -3.51 0.61 -1.12
N ILE A 266 -4.14 0.89 0.02
CA ILE A 266 -4.34 -0.07 1.10
C ILE A 266 -5.84 -0.29 1.27
N ASN A 267 -6.31 -1.46 0.87
CA ASN A 267 -7.72 -1.85 0.91
C ASN A 267 -8.07 -2.56 2.22
N ASP A 268 -7.18 -3.39 2.76
CA ASP A 268 -7.34 -4.05 4.06
C ASP A 268 -5.99 -4.56 4.60
N GLY A 269 -6.00 -5.16 5.79
CA GLY A 269 -4.86 -5.80 6.45
C GLY A 269 -4.36 -5.04 7.68
N THR A 270 -3.34 -5.58 8.33
CA THR A 270 -2.60 -4.89 9.41
C THR A 270 -1.29 -4.38 8.83
N VAL A 271 -1.11 -3.06 8.75
CA VAL A 271 0.06 -2.44 8.10
C VAL A 271 0.79 -1.55 9.09
N THR A 272 2.02 -1.93 9.42
CA THR A 272 2.98 -1.09 10.17
C THR A 272 4.03 -0.59 9.19
N ALA A 273 4.11 0.73 9.01
CA ALA A 273 5.03 1.36 8.08
C ALA A 273 5.90 2.40 8.83
N THR A 274 7.22 2.22 8.80
CA THR A 274 8.17 3.06 9.55
C THR A 274 9.20 3.64 8.60
N GLY A 275 9.29 4.97 8.52
CA GLY A 275 10.30 5.67 7.73
C GLY A 275 11.69 5.64 8.34
N GLY A 276 12.71 5.86 7.51
CA GLY A 276 14.01 6.34 7.98
C GLY A 276 13.91 7.72 8.63
N ALA A 277 14.95 8.18 9.32
CA ALA A 277 14.91 9.36 10.20
C ALA A 277 14.40 10.66 9.53
N GLU A 278 14.57 10.82 8.22
CA GLU A 278 14.17 11.97 7.41
C GLU A 278 13.02 11.66 6.43
N SER A 279 12.26 10.58 6.65
CA SER A 279 11.35 10.00 5.64
C SER A 279 10.01 9.58 6.22
N ALA A 280 9.01 9.45 5.34
CA ALA A 280 7.65 9.14 5.75
C ALA A 280 7.47 7.66 6.15
N GLY A 281 6.49 7.39 7.02
CA GLY A 281 6.01 6.02 7.24
C GLY A 281 5.42 5.46 5.94
N ILE A 282 4.42 6.16 5.40
CA ILE A 282 3.82 5.89 4.09
C ILE A 282 3.95 7.15 3.22
N GLY A 283 4.67 7.07 2.11
CA GLY A 283 4.84 8.17 1.16
C GLY A 283 6.29 8.39 0.73
N GLY A 284 6.80 9.62 0.83
CA GLY A 284 8.10 10.02 0.26
C GLY A 284 9.31 9.69 1.16
N GLY A 285 10.46 9.45 0.52
CA GLY A 285 11.76 9.49 1.20
C GLY A 285 12.19 10.93 1.50
N TRP A 286 13.41 11.14 2.00
CA TRP A 286 13.95 12.49 2.21
C TRP A 286 13.91 13.30 0.91
N ASN A 287 13.38 14.52 0.94
CA ASN A 287 13.14 15.40 -0.23
C ASN A 287 12.15 14.82 -1.26
N GLY A 288 11.43 13.75 -0.90
CA GLY A 288 10.38 13.12 -1.68
C GLY A 288 8.98 13.53 -1.21
N ALA A 289 8.12 13.91 -2.16
CA ALA A 289 6.71 14.20 -1.87
C ALA A 289 5.91 12.91 -1.56
N GLY A 290 4.80 13.03 -0.83
CA GLY A 290 4.00 11.87 -0.39
C GLY A 290 3.40 10.99 -1.49
N GLY A 291 3.29 11.51 -2.72
CA GLY A 291 2.65 10.80 -3.82
C GLY A 291 1.12 10.79 -3.69
N GLU A 292 0.49 9.70 -4.09
CA GLU A 292 -0.94 9.45 -3.98
C GLU A 292 -1.17 8.25 -3.06
N VAL A 293 -1.74 8.50 -1.88
CA VAL A 293 -2.02 7.49 -0.85
C VAL A 293 -3.53 7.35 -0.68
N THR A 294 -4.06 6.15 -0.94
CA THR A 294 -5.46 5.80 -0.70
C THR A 294 -5.55 4.67 0.34
N ILE A 295 -6.32 4.89 1.41
CA ILE A 295 -6.62 3.89 2.44
C ILE A 295 -8.14 3.69 2.49
N ALA A 296 -8.59 2.48 2.18
CA ALA A 296 -10.01 2.11 2.21
C ALA A 296 -10.40 1.26 3.43
N GLY A 297 -9.43 0.63 4.10
CA GLY A 297 -9.67 -0.28 5.21
C GLY A 297 -8.40 -0.67 5.96
N GLY A 298 -8.51 -1.72 6.77
CA GLY A 298 -7.41 -2.24 7.58
C GLY A 298 -7.12 -1.48 8.89
N THR A 299 -6.07 -1.92 9.58
CA THR A 299 -5.47 -1.28 10.75
C THR A 299 -4.07 -0.80 10.38
N ILE A 300 -3.88 0.51 10.34
CA ILE A 300 -2.69 1.16 9.77
C ILE A 300 -1.96 1.92 10.88
N ALA A 301 -0.68 1.63 11.07
CA ALA A 301 0.25 2.37 11.92
C ALA A 301 1.38 2.94 11.06
N ALA A 302 1.32 4.23 10.75
CA ALA A 302 2.25 4.92 9.88
C ALA A 302 3.10 5.89 10.71
N MET A 303 4.38 5.56 10.87
CA MET A 303 5.33 6.27 11.72
C MET A 303 6.42 6.91 10.85
N GLY A 304 6.45 8.23 10.83
CA GLY A 304 7.53 8.97 10.21
C GLY A 304 8.82 8.86 10.99
N GLY A 305 9.94 9.14 10.33
CA GLY A 305 11.16 9.53 11.04
C GLY A 305 10.98 10.89 11.73
N ARG A 306 11.96 11.27 12.56
CA ARG A 306 12.00 12.55 13.30
C ARG A 306 11.53 13.77 12.50
N THR A 307 11.84 13.82 11.20
CA THR A 307 11.55 14.95 10.31
C THR A 307 10.72 14.57 9.06
N GLY A 308 10.16 13.36 8.99
CA GLY A 308 9.26 12.91 7.91
C GLY A 308 7.85 12.59 8.43
N ALA A 309 6.82 12.71 7.59
CA ALA A 309 5.43 12.58 8.03
C ALA A 309 5.05 11.13 8.39
N GLY A 310 3.99 10.94 9.19
CA GLY A 310 3.39 9.61 9.37
C GLY A 310 2.90 9.07 8.02
N ILE A 311 2.01 9.83 7.39
CA ILE A 311 1.56 9.65 6.00
C ILE A 311 1.83 10.93 5.21
N GLY A 312 2.59 10.82 4.12
CA GLY A 312 2.87 11.92 3.19
C GLY A 312 4.36 12.14 2.93
N GLY A 313 4.85 13.37 3.06
CA GLY A 313 6.20 13.75 2.62
C GLY A 313 7.32 13.38 3.60
N GLY A 314 8.50 13.06 3.07
CA GLY A 314 9.74 13.11 3.87
C GLY A 314 10.19 14.55 4.13
N THR A 315 11.35 14.76 4.76
CA THR A 315 11.86 16.12 5.04
C THR A 315 12.02 16.93 3.75
N GLU A 316 11.59 18.20 3.75
CA GLU A 316 11.36 19.10 2.60
C GLU A 316 10.34 18.61 1.55
N GLY A 317 9.75 17.42 1.72
CA GLY A 317 8.73 16.85 0.86
C GLY A 317 7.31 17.33 1.21
N ALA A 318 6.58 17.80 0.20
CA ALA A 318 5.15 18.09 0.33
C ALA A 318 4.33 16.80 0.52
N GLY A 319 3.20 16.88 1.22
CA GLY A 319 2.38 15.72 1.60
C GLY A 319 1.67 14.99 0.45
N GLY A 320 1.62 15.57 -0.75
CA GLY A 320 0.98 14.96 -1.91
C GLY A 320 -0.55 14.93 -1.80
N THR A 321 -1.17 13.80 -2.13
CA THR A 321 -2.61 13.58 -2.01
C THR A 321 -2.86 12.37 -1.12
N THR A 322 -3.60 12.56 -0.03
CA THR A 322 -4.06 11.48 0.87
C THR A 322 -5.58 11.39 0.85
N MET A 323 -6.10 10.18 0.60
CA MET A 323 -7.52 9.85 0.65
C MET A 323 -7.74 8.69 1.64
N ILE A 324 -8.52 8.91 2.69
CA ILE A 324 -8.92 7.87 3.63
C ILE A 324 -10.44 7.72 3.56
N THR A 325 -10.94 6.52 3.26
CA THR A 325 -12.37 6.22 3.18
C THR A 325 -12.85 5.21 4.22
N GLY A 326 -11.93 4.56 4.95
CA GLY A 326 -12.23 3.60 6.00
C GLY A 326 -11.00 3.14 6.76
N GLY A 327 -11.19 2.17 7.66
CA GLY A 327 -10.12 1.59 8.49
C GLY A 327 -9.87 2.33 9.81
N THR A 328 -8.89 1.81 10.57
CA THR A 328 -8.32 2.47 11.75
C THR A 328 -6.91 2.93 11.41
N VAL A 329 -6.68 4.24 11.34
CA VAL A 329 -5.39 4.82 10.90
C VAL A 329 -4.77 5.61 12.04
N THR A 330 -3.57 5.22 12.46
CA THR A 330 -2.71 6.02 13.34
C THR A 330 -1.52 6.52 12.52
N ALA A 331 -1.33 7.84 12.47
CA ALA A 331 -0.27 8.49 11.70
C ALA A 331 0.50 9.47 12.59
N ASP A 332 1.79 9.21 12.82
CA ASP A 332 2.64 9.98 13.71
C ASP A 332 3.81 10.62 12.96
N GLY A 333 3.88 11.95 12.98
CA GLY A 333 4.93 12.77 12.37
C GLY A 333 6.10 13.08 13.30
N ALA A 334 6.10 12.48 14.50
CA ALA A 334 7.12 12.66 15.52
C ALA A 334 7.38 14.15 15.81
N ASP A 335 8.66 14.56 15.83
CA ASP A 335 9.09 15.86 16.35
C ASP A 335 8.71 17.03 15.41
N PHE A 336 8.99 16.94 14.11
CA PHE A 336 9.00 18.12 13.22
C PHE A 336 8.10 18.03 11.97
N ALA A 337 7.52 16.87 11.67
CA ALA A 337 6.67 16.67 10.50
C ALA A 337 5.19 16.55 10.89
N ALA A 338 4.30 16.51 9.91
CA ALA A 338 2.89 16.29 10.16
C ALA A 338 2.56 14.81 10.43
N GLY A 339 1.50 14.54 11.21
CA GLY A 339 0.95 13.18 11.31
C GLY A 339 0.47 12.70 9.95
N ILE A 340 -0.39 13.50 9.30
CA ILE A 340 -0.76 13.35 7.88
C ILE A 340 -0.46 14.66 7.15
N GLY A 341 0.34 14.60 6.09
CA GLY A 341 0.70 15.73 5.24
C GLY A 341 2.20 15.85 5.00
N GLY A 342 2.75 17.05 5.16
CA GLY A 342 4.13 17.33 4.75
C GLY A 342 5.20 17.04 5.82
N GLY A 343 6.43 16.83 5.36
CA GLY A 343 7.60 16.68 6.24
C GLY A 343 8.05 18.00 6.86
N ASN A 344 9.14 17.98 7.64
CA ASN A 344 9.77 19.20 8.15
C ASN A 344 10.35 20.07 7.01
N GLY A 345 10.54 21.37 7.25
CA GLY A 345 11.13 22.30 6.27
C GLY A 345 10.09 23.12 5.49
N THR A 346 10.55 24.03 4.62
CA THR A 346 9.63 24.95 3.90
C THR A 346 8.96 24.30 2.69
N GLY A 347 9.55 23.25 2.11
CA GLY A 347 8.90 22.41 1.10
C GLY A 347 7.82 21.49 1.69
N GLY A 348 7.81 21.31 3.01
CA GLY A 348 6.94 20.43 3.81
C GLY A 348 5.44 20.77 3.88
N THR A 349 4.88 21.34 2.81
CA THR A 349 3.46 21.74 2.74
C THR A 349 2.52 20.54 2.73
N ALA A 350 1.30 20.67 3.26
CA ALA A 350 0.41 19.52 3.46
C ALA A 350 -0.05 18.78 2.19
N GLY A 351 -0.18 19.50 1.07
CA GLY A 351 -0.87 18.99 -0.12
C GLY A 351 -2.40 18.95 0.05
N THR A 352 -3.05 17.86 -0.39
CA THR A 352 -4.50 17.66 -0.28
C THR A 352 -4.80 16.41 0.55
N ILE A 353 -5.64 16.56 1.58
CA ILE A 353 -5.98 15.50 2.54
C ILE A 353 -7.50 15.41 2.61
N THR A 354 -8.05 14.25 2.25
CA THR A 354 -9.49 13.96 2.35
C THR A 354 -9.71 12.73 3.21
N ILE A 355 -10.54 12.83 4.23
CA ILE A 355 -10.90 11.75 5.14
C ILE A 355 -12.42 11.63 5.13
N ASN A 356 -12.97 10.70 4.34
CA ASN A 356 -14.41 10.49 4.16
C ASN A 356 -15.00 9.47 5.15
N GLY A 357 -14.16 8.63 5.75
CA GLY A 357 -14.58 7.58 6.67
C GLY A 357 -13.42 6.98 7.46
N GLY A 358 -13.75 6.13 8.43
CA GLY A 358 -12.79 5.48 9.33
C GLY A 358 -12.49 6.28 10.60
N THR A 359 -11.71 5.67 11.48
CA THR A 359 -11.18 6.30 12.71
C THR A 359 -9.73 6.68 12.46
N VAL A 360 -9.42 7.97 12.43
CA VAL A 360 -8.08 8.48 12.12
C VAL A 360 -7.52 9.23 13.32
N ARG A 361 -6.34 8.83 13.81
CA ARG A 361 -5.55 9.54 14.80
C ARG A 361 -4.28 10.07 14.15
N ALA A 362 -4.11 11.40 14.13
CA ALA A 362 -2.96 12.05 13.52
C ALA A 362 -2.25 12.96 14.52
N THR A 363 -0.97 12.70 14.79
CA THR A 363 -0.19 13.36 15.86
C THR A 363 1.13 13.92 15.36
N ALA A 364 1.58 15.01 15.99
CA ALA A 364 2.89 15.62 15.79
C ALA A 364 3.31 16.43 17.03
N GLN A 365 4.58 16.80 17.16
CA GLN A 365 5.04 17.76 18.18
C GLN A 365 5.05 19.20 17.65
N ARG A 366 5.78 19.46 16.56
CA ARG A 366 5.93 20.81 15.95
C ARG A 366 5.29 20.95 14.57
N GLY A 367 5.17 19.87 13.81
CA GLY A 367 4.29 19.85 12.64
C GLY A 367 2.81 19.85 13.03
N ALA A 368 1.92 19.94 12.06
CA ALA A 368 0.49 19.83 12.32
C ALA A 368 0.08 18.37 12.58
N GLY A 369 -1.00 18.12 13.33
CA GLY A 369 -1.58 16.78 13.39
C GLY A 369 -1.98 16.32 11.98
N ILE A 370 -2.76 17.16 11.28
CA ILE A 370 -3.08 17.03 9.86
C ILE A 370 -2.70 18.34 9.14
N GLY A 371 -1.67 18.34 8.30
CA GLY A 371 -1.26 19.57 7.63
C GLY A 371 0.22 19.66 7.24
N GLY A 372 0.80 20.85 7.39
CA GLY A 372 2.21 21.09 7.10
C GLY A 372 3.12 20.63 8.23
N GLY A 373 4.38 20.30 7.92
CA GLY A 373 5.40 20.17 8.95
C GLY A 373 5.77 21.52 9.57
N ASP A 374 6.68 21.51 10.55
CA ASP A 374 7.02 22.62 11.43
C ASP A 374 7.16 24.00 10.74
N LEU A 375 7.88 24.10 9.62
CA LEU A 375 8.12 25.37 8.93
C LEU A 375 7.18 25.61 7.72
N ALA A 376 6.12 24.80 7.58
CA ALA A 376 5.32 24.74 6.37
C ALA A 376 3.85 25.08 6.57
N ALA A 377 3.24 25.56 5.48
CA ALA A 377 1.81 25.80 5.41
C ALA A 377 1.01 24.48 5.41
N GLY A 378 -0.16 24.55 6.03
CA GLY A 378 -1.26 23.62 5.79
C GLY A 378 -1.74 23.67 4.34
N GLY A 379 -2.63 22.76 4.00
CA GLY A 379 -3.16 22.59 2.64
C GLY A 379 -4.67 22.43 2.66
N THR A 380 -5.21 21.70 1.70
CA THR A 380 -6.65 21.46 1.61
C THR A 380 -7.03 20.25 2.46
N VAL A 381 -7.81 20.47 3.53
CA VAL A 381 -8.29 19.39 4.40
C VAL A 381 -9.82 19.28 4.33
N ILE A 382 -10.31 18.10 3.94
CA ILE A 382 -11.74 17.79 3.82
C ILE A 382 -12.05 16.59 4.70
N ILE A 383 -12.91 16.77 5.70
CA ILE A 383 -13.37 15.70 6.60
C ILE A 383 -14.85 15.43 6.29
N GLY A 384 -15.14 14.27 5.71
CA GLY A 384 -16.49 13.84 5.33
C GLY A 384 -17.31 13.32 6.52
N ALA A 385 -18.62 13.24 6.34
CA ALA A 385 -19.57 12.95 7.43
C ALA A 385 -19.41 11.56 8.09
N GLY A 386 -18.76 10.60 7.42
CA GLY A 386 -18.49 9.27 7.96
C GLY A 386 -17.19 9.15 8.76
N ALA A 387 -16.39 10.22 8.86
CA ALA A 387 -15.07 10.20 9.49
C ALA A 387 -15.12 10.59 10.98
N ASP A 388 -14.35 9.86 11.79
CA ASP A 388 -14.01 10.22 13.17
C ASP A 388 -12.51 10.48 13.26
N VAL A 389 -12.14 11.75 13.45
CA VAL A 389 -10.76 12.23 13.31
C VAL A 389 -10.29 12.84 14.62
N THR A 390 -9.28 12.23 15.23
CA THR A 390 -8.54 12.81 16.34
C THR A 390 -7.24 13.42 15.82
N ALA A 391 -7.07 14.74 16.01
CA ALA A 391 -5.86 15.45 15.59
C ALA A 391 -5.26 16.24 16.76
N SER A 392 -3.95 16.14 16.96
CA SER A 392 -3.25 16.92 17.98
C SER A 392 -1.85 17.32 17.55
N SER A 393 -1.40 18.47 18.06
CA SER A 393 -0.02 18.96 17.96
C SER A 393 0.33 19.77 19.21
N VAL A 394 1.60 19.74 19.63
CA VAL A 394 2.04 20.43 20.87
C VAL A 394 2.31 21.91 20.61
N THR A 395 3.00 22.24 19.51
CA THR A 395 3.29 23.64 19.13
C THR A 395 2.82 24.01 17.72
N GLY A 396 2.54 23.03 16.85
CA GLY A 396 1.84 23.27 15.58
C GLY A 396 0.32 23.34 15.77
N SER A 397 -0.41 23.55 14.68
CA SER A 397 -1.88 23.44 14.71
C SER A 397 -2.32 21.98 14.70
N ALA A 398 -3.41 21.62 15.38
CA ALA A 398 -4.00 20.29 15.27
C ALA A 398 -4.35 19.96 13.81
N ILE A 399 -4.90 20.95 13.07
CA ILE A 399 -5.07 20.90 11.62
C ILE A 399 -4.60 22.23 11.00
N GLY A 400 -3.77 22.20 9.96
CA GLY A 400 -3.28 23.40 9.26
C GLY A 400 -1.76 23.53 9.22
N ALA A 401 -1.20 24.65 9.69
CA ALA A 401 0.24 24.92 9.65
C ALA A 401 1.01 24.26 10.80
N GLY A 402 2.31 23.98 10.56
CA GLY A 402 3.27 23.72 11.64
C GLY A 402 3.67 24.99 12.40
N ALA A 403 4.38 24.83 13.52
CA ALA A 403 4.62 25.88 14.51
C ALA A 403 5.34 27.15 13.99
N GLY A 404 6.22 27.00 12.99
CA GLY A 404 6.97 28.07 12.33
C GLY A 404 6.28 28.68 11.11
N SER A 405 5.00 28.38 10.85
CA SER A 405 4.24 28.92 9.72
C SER A 405 2.83 29.37 10.13
N THR A 406 2.25 30.27 9.34
CA THR A 406 0.89 30.81 9.53
C THR A 406 -0.07 30.46 8.39
N GLY A 407 0.40 29.79 7.34
CA GLY A 407 -0.42 29.42 6.19
C GLY A 407 -1.39 28.29 6.55
N PHE A 408 -2.63 28.60 6.92
CA PHE A 408 -3.62 27.61 7.36
C PHE A 408 -3.98 26.56 6.30
N GLY A 409 -4.04 26.98 5.03
CA GLY A 409 -4.71 26.22 3.98
C GLY A 409 -6.22 26.37 4.10
N SER A 410 -6.96 25.26 4.09
CA SER A 410 -8.42 25.25 4.30
C SER A 410 -8.87 24.01 5.07
N LEU A 411 -9.96 24.14 5.83
CA LEU A 411 -10.61 23.02 6.52
C LEU A 411 -12.12 23.09 6.30
N SER A 412 -12.67 22.02 5.70
CA SER A 412 -14.10 21.75 5.61
C SER A 412 -14.42 20.48 6.39
N ASN A 413 -15.12 20.61 7.51
CA ASN A 413 -15.52 19.49 8.37
C ASN A 413 -17.03 19.23 8.30
N ALA A 414 -17.41 18.05 7.82
CA ALA A 414 -18.74 17.47 7.93
C ALA A 414 -18.80 16.27 8.90
N GLY A 415 -17.64 15.71 9.29
CA GLY A 415 -17.52 14.57 10.22
C GLY A 415 -17.32 15.00 11.67
N THR A 416 -16.71 14.12 12.47
CA THR A 416 -16.26 14.46 13.83
C THR A 416 -14.77 14.75 13.81
N VAL A 417 -14.38 15.93 14.32
CA VAL A 417 -12.98 16.31 14.57
C VAL A 417 -12.81 16.56 16.07
N THR A 418 -11.97 15.75 16.68
CA THR A 418 -11.58 15.80 18.09
C THR A 418 -10.17 16.38 18.20
N ILE A 419 -10.06 17.58 18.77
CA ILE A 419 -8.79 18.19 19.16
C ILE A 419 -8.48 17.69 20.56
N ASP A 420 -7.88 16.50 20.64
CA ASP A 420 -7.56 15.82 21.90
C ASP A 420 -6.71 16.71 22.82
N SER A 421 -5.68 17.31 22.25
CA SER A 421 -4.77 18.24 22.91
C SER A 421 -4.19 19.24 21.90
N GLY A 422 -3.62 20.33 22.41
CA GLY A 422 -3.09 21.42 21.58
C GLY A 422 -4.17 22.39 21.10
N THR A 423 -3.92 23.04 19.96
CA THR A 423 -4.77 24.11 19.41
C THR A 423 -5.05 23.90 17.94
N LEU A 424 -6.31 24.02 17.50
CA LEU A 424 -6.66 24.29 16.11
C LEU A 424 -6.62 25.80 15.87
N LEU A 425 -5.59 26.28 15.18
CA LEU A 425 -5.34 27.69 14.93
C LEU A 425 -5.94 28.14 13.60
N VAL A 426 -6.95 29.01 13.64
CA VAL A 426 -7.54 29.68 12.47
C VAL A 426 -7.02 31.12 12.42
N PRO A 427 -6.01 31.44 11.60
CA PRO A 427 -5.38 32.76 11.56
C PRO A 427 -6.29 33.82 10.92
N ALA A 428 -5.93 35.10 11.08
CA ALA A 428 -6.66 36.23 10.50
C ALA A 428 -6.87 36.05 8.99
N GLY A 429 -8.10 36.29 8.53
CA GLY A 429 -8.50 36.12 7.12
C GLY A 429 -8.80 34.66 6.70
N ALA A 430 -8.39 33.65 7.47
CA ALA A 430 -8.78 32.27 7.20
C ALA A 430 -10.21 31.98 7.66
N THR A 431 -10.89 31.07 6.96
CA THR A 431 -12.21 30.55 7.32
C THR A 431 -12.18 29.04 7.46
N LEU A 432 -12.60 28.54 8.62
CA LEU A 432 -12.92 27.13 8.87
C LEU A 432 -14.41 26.91 8.61
N MET A 433 -14.77 25.91 7.80
CA MET A 433 -16.16 25.51 7.58
C MET A 433 -16.48 24.28 8.42
N ASN A 434 -17.49 24.37 9.29
CA ASN A 434 -17.94 23.24 10.11
C ASN A 434 -19.44 23.00 9.96
N SER A 435 -19.83 21.93 9.25
CA SER A 435 -21.18 21.35 9.30
C SER A 435 -21.25 20.11 10.19
N GLY A 436 -20.11 19.54 10.57
CA GLY A 436 -19.99 18.40 11.48
C GLY A 436 -19.81 18.79 12.95
N ARG A 437 -19.06 17.99 13.69
CA ARG A 437 -18.76 18.20 15.12
C ARG A 437 -17.29 18.56 15.34
N LEU A 438 -17.03 19.66 16.05
CA LEU A 438 -15.74 19.96 16.68
C LEU A 438 -15.81 19.61 18.17
N ALA A 439 -14.86 18.85 18.67
CA ALA A 439 -14.81 18.36 20.05
C ALA A 439 -13.38 18.18 20.56
N GLY A 440 -13.21 17.56 21.73
CA GLY A 440 -11.92 17.35 22.39
C GLY A 440 -11.72 18.26 23.60
N ALA A 441 -10.54 18.19 24.21
CA ALA A 441 -10.13 18.95 25.39
C ALA A 441 -9.11 20.06 25.09
N GLY A 442 -8.62 20.13 23.84
CA GLY A 442 -7.77 21.22 23.37
C GLY A 442 -8.52 22.53 23.13
N ALA A 443 -7.92 23.40 22.32
CA ALA A 443 -8.44 24.73 22.02
C ALA A 443 -8.74 24.95 20.54
N LEU A 444 -9.69 25.84 20.27
CA LEU A 444 -10.00 26.42 18.97
C LEU A 444 -9.70 27.93 19.06
N ALA A 445 -8.71 28.41 18.33
CA ALA A 445 -8.14 29.75 18.57
C ALA A 445 -7.69 30.45 17.28
N GLY A 446 -7.18 31.67 17.44
CA GLY A 446 -6.72 32.55 16.37
C GLY A 446 -7.62 33.77 16.20
N ALA A 447 -7.46 34.46 15.06
CA ALA A 447 -8.19 35.69 14.72
C ALA A 447 -8.98 35.56 13.41
N GLY A 448 -9.16 34.33 12.92
CA GLY A 448 -9.95 34.02 11.74
C GLY A 448 -11.44 33.84 12.06
N THR A 449 -12.14 33.18 11.13
CA THR A 449 -13.58 32.92 11.23
C THR A 449 -13.87 31.42 11.20
N VAL A 450 -14.81 30.98 12.03
CA VAL A 450 -15.45 29.67 11.96
C VAL A 450 -16.87 29.87 11.47
N GLN A 451 -17.20 29.34 10.29
CA GLN A 451 -18.57 29.24 9.82
C GLN A 451 -19.17 27.92 10.33
N ASN A 452 -19.84 27.98 11.48
CA ASN A 452 -20.41 26.81 12.12
C ASN A 452 -21.88 26.62 11.73
N THR A 453 -22.21 25.60 10.96
CA THR A 453 -23.58 25.09 10.80
C THR A 453 -23.80 23.76 11.53
N GLY A 454 -22.75 23.22 12.16
CA GLY A 454 -22.77 22.00 12.96
C GLY A 454 -22.65 22.30 14.46
N VAL A 455 -21.88 21.46 15.17
CA VAL A 455 -21.72 21.53 16.63
C VAL A 455 -20.29 21.86 17.01
N VAL A 456 -20.12 22.82 17.93
CA VAL A 456 -18.89 22.99 18.72
C VAL A 456 -19.19 22.48 20.14
N SER A 457 -18.43 21.48 20.60
CA SER A 457 -18.60 20.84 21.90
C SER A 457 -18.23 21.81 23.05
N PRO A 458 -18.97 21.86 24.17
CA PRO A 458 -18.60 22.68 25.33
C PRO A 458 -17.30 22.19 26.02
N THR A 459 -16.82 21.00 25.68
CA THR A 459 -15.51 20.48 26.12
C THR A 459 -14.33 21.20 25.45
N LEU A 460 -14.55 21.81 24.28
CA LEU A 460 -13.51 22.44 23.48
C LEU A 460 -13.36 23.91 23.87
N THR A 461 -12.15 24.33 24.24
CA THR A 461 -11.91 25.72 24.67
C THR A 461 -11.91 26.65 23.46
N VAL A 462 -12.84 27.61 23.38
CA VAL A 462 -12.87 28.61 22.30
C VAL A 462 -12.21 29.91 22.77
N ALA A 463 -11.15 30.35 22.08
CA ALA A 463 -10.43 31.56 22.46
C ALA A 463 -11.15 32.83 22.01
N ALA A 464 -11.15 33.87 22.85
CA ALA A 464 -11.92 35.11 22.66
C ALA A 464 -11.56 35.94 21.41
N GLY A 465 -10.40 35.69 20.78
CA GLY A 465 -10.01 36.35 19.53
C GLY A 465 -10.68 35.79 18.27
N LEU A 466 -11.32 34.62 18.37
CA LEU A 466 -11.86 33.89 17.23
C LEU A 466 -13.32 34.27 16.96
N SER A 467 -13.63 34.63 15.70
CA SER A 467 -15.01 34.86 15.28
C SER A 467 -15.69 33.53 14.97
N VAL A 468 -16.66 33.11 15.78
CA VAL A 468 -17.53 31.96 15.47
C VAL A 468 -18.88 32.51 15.03
N LEU A 469 -19.31 32.14 13.81
CA LEU A 469 -20.56 32.58 13.19
C LEU A 469 -21.56 31.41 13.13
N ARG A 470 -22.86 31.75 13.20
CA ARG A 470 -24.00 30.81 13.24
C ARG A 470 -23.92 29.86 14.46
N ASN A 471 -23.75 30.46 15.64
CA ASN A 471 -23.64 29.77 16.93
C ASN A 471 -25.05 29.40 17.45
N ASP A 472 -25.85 28.73 16.63
CA ASP A 472 -27.25 28.45 16.93
C ASP A 472 -27.35 27.32 17.98
N TYR A 473 -27.30 27.71 19.25
CA TYR A 473 -27.41 26.79 20.38
C TYR A 473 -28.78 26.11 20.40
N ARG A 474 -28.85 24.85 19.93
CA ARG A 474 -30.04 24.02 20.12
C ARG A 474 -30.09 23.49 21.56
N PHE A 475 -30.67 24.28 22.45
CA PHE A 475 -31.12 23.79 23.75
C PHE A 475 -32.23 22.74 23.55
N ALA A 476 -31.98 21.52 24.04
CA ALA A 476 -32.98 20.48 24.17
C ALA A 476 -33.10 20.14 25.65
N PHE A 477 -34.26 20.46 26.24
CA PHE A 477 -34.58 20.06 27.61
C PHE A 477 -35.06 18.61 27.60
N ASP A 478 -34.62 17.82 28.58
CA ASP A 478 -35.23 16.53 28.88
C ASP A 478 -36.69 16.78 29.37
N PRO A 479 -37.72 16.18 28.76
CA PRO A 479 -39.10 16.37 29.18
C PRO A 479 -39.45 15.72 30.53
N VAL A 480 -38.52 15.04 31.21
CA VAL A 480 -38.75 14.56 32.59
C VAL A 480 -38.91 15.75 33.55
N PRO A 481 -40.02 15.85 34.32
CA PRO A 481 -40.20 16.91 35.31
C PRO A 481 -39.24 16.75 36.51
N GLY A 482 -38.03 17.29 36.37
CA GLY A 482 -37.08 17.45 37.47
C GLY A 482 -37.54 18.53 38.44
N ASN A 483 -37.85 18.13 39.68
CA ASN A 483 -38.31 19.00 40.77
C ASN A 483 -37.39 20.23 40.96
N GLU A 484 -37.97 21.43 41.08
CA GLU A 484 -37.20 22.66 41.24
C GLU A 484 -36.47 22.71 42.59
N SER A 485 -35.13 22.67 42.56
CA SER A 485 -34.30 23.22 43.63
C SER A 485 -33.06 23.88 43.04
N ALA A 486 -32.97 25.20 43.24
CA ALA A 486 -32.02 26.11 42.60
C ALA A 486 -30.56 25.64 42.55
N GLY A 487 -29.95 25.80 41.38
CA GLY A 487 -28.51 25.68 41.15
C GLY A 487 -28.11 26.44 39.89
N THR A 488 -27.66 27.70 40.03
CA THR A 488 -27.22 28.53 38.90
C THR A 488 -25.98 27.94 38.22
N ALA A 489 -26.10 27.58 36.95
CA ALA A 489 -24.95 27.31 36.08
C ALA A 489 -24.31 28.62 35.61
N ARG A 490 -22.98 28.64 35.53
CA ARG A 490 -22.16 29.64 34.82
C ARG A 490 -21.59 29.01 33.56
#